data_AF-A0A0S7EN40-F1
#
_entry.id   AF-A0A0S7EN40-F1
#
_cell.length_a   1.000
_cell.length_b   1.000
_cell.length_c   1.000
_cell.angle_alpha   90.00
_cell.angle_beta   90.00
_cell.angle_gamma   90.00
#
_symmetry.space_group_name_H-M   'P 1'
#
loop_
_entity.id
_entity.type
_entity.pdbx_description
1 polymer ?
#
loop_
_entity_poly.entity_id
_entity_poly.type
_entity_poly.pdbx_seq_one_letter_code
_entity_poly.pdbx_strand_id
1 'polypeptide(L)'
;FYQAKAMAEILRYFNWTYVSTVASEGDYGETGIDAFQQEARARQICIATSAKVSRSMSRWSYENVIRSLQQKSNAKVVILFTRSEDARELLVAANRMNVTFTWVASDGWGAQESVVRGSEAVADGAFTIELASYQIPHFNQYFTSLHPYNNTRNPWFREFWENQFQCSLHDLVCGKHSLHEIPFQPESKIMFVMNAVYAMATALHNMRQALCPNHTKVCDALKPGNGRKFYRDYILKVKFDAPFRPPDTENAVRFDAFGDSVGRYNIFHYHKEGGRYVYRSVGYWAQSLTLNTSLIPWSGHVVPTSQCSDPCRKNEIKSMQPGDVCCWICIPCQPYQYLQDEFTCADCSFA
;
A
#
# COMPACT_ATOMS: atom_id res chain seq x y z
N PHE A 1 7.60 7.84 8.08
CA PHE A 1 7.08 6.83 7.13
C PHE A 1 6.17 5.83 7.82
N TYR A 2 4.87 6.16 7.96
CA TYR A 2 3.92 5.31 8.70
C TYR A 2 3.55 4.01 7.96
N GLN A 3 3.44 4.05 6.63
CA GLN A 3 3.13 2.88 5.82
C GLN A 3 4.19 1.77 5.92
N ALA A 4 5.48 2.13 5.84
CA ALA A 4 6.59 1.18 5.99
C ALA A 4 6.53 0.45 7.33
N LYS A 5 6.19 1.17 8.41
CA LYS A 5 5.95 0.59 9.73
C LYS A 5 4.77 -0.37 9.74
N ALA A 6 3.65 0.00 9.11
CA ALA A 6 2.48 -0.88 8.98
C ALA A 6 2.83 -2.18 8.23
N MET A 7 3.56 -2.09 7.12
CA MET A 7 4.02 -3.26 6.35
C MET A 7 4.89 -4.17 7.22
N ALA A 8 5.87 -3.63 7.94
CA ALA A 8 6.74 -4.42 8.83
C ALA A 8 5.97 -5.07 9.99
N GLU A 9 4.93 -4.41 10.52
CA GLU A 9 4.06 -5.01 11.54
C GLU A 9 3.21 -6.16 10.98
N ILE A 10 2.76 -6.11 9.72
CA ILE A 10 2.07 -7.25 9.09
C ILE A 10 2.99 -8.46 9.04
N LEU A 11 4.24 -8.27 8.61
CA LEU A 11 5.22 -9.36 8.55
C LEU A 11 5.49 -9.95 9.94
N ARG A 12 5.64 -9.07 10.95
CA ARG A 12 5.87 -9.50 12.32
C ARG A 12 4.66 -10.26 12.88
N TYR A 13 3.45 -9.85 12.55
CA TYR A 13 2.21 -10.51 12.99
C TYR A 13 2.12 -11.96 12.48
N PHE A 14 2.53 -12.21 11.23
CA PHE A 14 2.53 -13.55 10.63
C PHE A 14 3.86 -14.32 10.80
N ASN A 15 4.82 -13.80 11.57
CA ASN A 15 6.16 -14.38 11.74
C ASN A 15 6.92 -14.61 10.41
N TRP A 16 6.73 -13.72 9.44
CA TRP A 16 7.51 -13.69 8.19
C TRP A 16 8.83 -12.96 8.42
N THR A 17 9.86 -13.72 8.81
CA THR A 17 11.17 -13.17 9.20
C THR A 17 12.21 -13.18 8.07
N TYR A 18 11.90 -13.77 6.91
CA TYR A 18 12.78 -13.78 5.75
C TYR A 18 12.00 -13.46 4.48
N VAL A 19 12.23 -12.27 3.92
CA VAL A 19 11.44 -11.72 2.82
C VAL A 19 12.32 -11.14 1.73
N SER A 20 11.81 -11.02 0.51
CA SER A 20 12.49 -10.27 -0.56
C SER A 20 11.82 -8.91 -0.76
N THR A 21 12.54 -7.93 -1.29
CA THR A 21 11.99 -6.57 -1.51
C THR A 21 12.16 -6.13 -2.95
N VAL A 22 11.15 -5.48 -3.52
CA VAL A 22 11.24 -4.79 -4.80
C VAL A 22 10.75 -3.35 -4.65
N ALA A 23 11.53 -2.39 -5.15
CA ALA A 23 11.21 -0.97 -5.07
C ALA A 23 11.27 -0.29 -6.45
N SER A 24 10.40 0.68 -6.68
CA SER A 24 10.50 1.52 -7.88
C SER A 24 11.65 2.52 -7.75
N GLU A 25 12.38 2.76 -8.83
CA GLU A 25 13.31 3.89 -8.92
C GLU A 25 12.58 5.22 -8.77
N GLY A 26 13.17 6.10 -7.96
CA GLY A 26 12.63 7.42 -7.60
C GLY A 26 12.24 7.50 -6.13
N ASP A 27 11.98 8.74 -5.68
CA ASP A 27 11.81 9.07 -4.26
C ASP A 27 10.79 8.19 -3.54
N TYR A 28 9.64 7.88 -4.17
CA TYR A 28 8.61 7.04 -3.57
C TYR A 28 9.11 5.64 -3.21
N GLY A 29 9.70 4.92 -4.16
CA GLY A 29 10.08 3.52 -3.95
C GLY A 29 11.35 3.40 -3.12
N GLU A 30 12.36 4.24 -3.39
CA GLU A 30 13.64 4.18 -2.68
C GLU A 30 13.51 4.62 -1.21
N THR A 31 12.91 5.78 -0.93
CA THR A 31 12.75 6.23 0.46
C THR A 31 11.75 5.35 1.23
N GLY A 32 10.72 4.87 0.55
CA GLY A 32 9.73 3.96 1.12
C GLY A 32 10.32 2.62 1.52
N ILE A 33 11.12 2.01 0.63
CA ILE A 33 11.77 0.74 0.97
C ILE A 33 12.86 0.93 2.03
N ASP A 34 13.66 2.00 1.99
CA ASP A 34 14.68 2.27 3.00
C ASP A 34 14.06 2.42 4.40
N ALA A 35 12.91 3.11 4.50
CA ALA A 35 12.15 3.18 5.74
C ALA A 35 11.65 1.79 6.18
N PHE A 36 11.17 0.97 5.24
CA PHE A 36 10.76 -0.40 5.55
C PHE A 36 11.94 -1.25 6.05
N GLN A 37 13.13 -1.13 5.45
CA GLN A 37 14.32 -1.87 5.90
C GLN A 37 14.69 -1.54 7.35
N GLN A 38 14.57 -0.27 7.74
CA GLN A 38 14.80 0.16 9.13
C GLN A 38 13.78 -0.47 10.09
N GLU A 39 12.50 -0.42 9.74
CA GLU A 39 11.41 -1.00 10.55
C GLU A 39 11.49 -2.54 10.62
N ALA A 40 11.97 -3.18 9.55
CA ALA A 40 12.21 -4.62 9.46
C ALA A 40 13.37 -5.05 10.39
N ARG A 41 14.50 -4.33 10.37
CA ARG A 41 15.64 -4.58 11.27
C ARG A 41 15.23 -4.45 12.73
N ALA A 42 14.45 -3.42 13.07
CA ALA A 42 13.93 -3.22 14.42
C ALA A 42 13.00 -4.37 14.91
N ARG A 43 12.48 -5.20 13.99
CA ARG A 43 11.59 -6.33 14.26
C ARG A 43 12.20 -7.70 13.96
N GLN A 44 13.52 -7.76 13.75
CA GLN A 44 14.27 -8.98 13.43
C GLN A 44 13.77 -9.68 12.15
N ILE A 45 13.46 -8.90 11.11
CA ILE A 45 13.09 -9.40 9.79
C ILE A 45 14.28 -9.17 8.85
N CYS A 46 14.73 -10.23 8.18
CA CYS A 46 15.85 -10.20 7.25
C CYS A 46 15.38 -10.13 5.80
N ILE A 47 16.19 -9.45 4.99
CA ILE A 47 15.94 -9.28 3.56
C ILE A 47 16.83 -10.24 2.78
N ALA A 48 16.22 -11.18 2.08
CA ALA A 48 16.89 -12.23 1.31
C ALA A 48 17.56 -11.68 0.05
N THR A 49 16.85 -10.78 -0.64
CA THR A 49 17.35 -10.06 -1.81
C THR A 49 16.54 -8.76 -1.97
N SER A 50 17.19 -7.75 -2.54
CA SER A 50 16.57 -6.48 -2.89
C SER A 50 16.74 -6.21 -4.38
N ALA A 51 15.63 -5.93 -5.07
CA ALA A 51 15.62 -5.56 -6.46
C ALA A 51 15.01 -4.16 -6.65
N LYS A 52 15.37 -3.52 -7.76
CA LYS A 52 14.79 -2.24 -8.18
C LYS A 52 14.14 -2.39 -9.55
N VAL A 53 13.06 -1.65 -9.78
CA VAL A 53 12.35 -1.59 -11.06
C VAL A 53 12.12 -0.16 -11.51
N SER A 54 12.04 0.08 -12.82
CA SER A 54 11.74 1.40 -13.36
C SER A 54 10.85 1.33 -14.59
N ARG A 55 10.13 2.43 -14.84
CA ARG A 55 9.19 2.55 -15.96
C ARG A 55 9.83 2.32 -17.33
N SER A 56 11.13 2.60 -17.48
CA SER A 56 11.87 2.40 -18.72
C SER A 56 12.37 0.97 -18.92
N MET A 57 12.19 0.08 -17.94
CA MET A 57 12.64 -1.30 -18.05
C MET A 57 11.87 -2.08 -19.12
N SER A 58 12.60 -2.93 -19.83
CA SER A 58 12.01 -3.87 -20.78
C SER A 58 11.31 -5.03 -20.06
N ARG A 59 10.40 -5.70 -20.77
CA ARG A 59 9.71 -6.91 -20.30
C ARG A 59 10.68 -7.98 -19.77
N TRP A 60 11.78 -8.21 -20.48
CA TRP A 60 12.82 -9.17 -20.07
C TRP A 60 13.51 -8.79 -18.76
N SER A 61 13.63 -7.49 -18.49
CA SER A 61 14.24 -7.00 -17.25
C SER A 61 13.32 -7.25 -16.04
N TYR A 62 12.00 -7.11 -16.19
CA TYR A 62 11.04 -7.52 -15.16
C TYR A 62 11.10 -9.03 -14.89
N GLU A 63 11.22 -9.86 -15.93
CA GLU A 63 11.41 -11.31 -15.76
C GLU A 63 12.71 -11.65 -15.02
N ASN A 64 13.80 -10.93 -15.25
CA ASN A 64 15.03 -11.10 -14.46
C ASN A 64 14.83 -10.79 -12.98
N VAL A 65 14.02 -9.77 -12.66
CA VAL A 65 13.66 -9.49 -11.26
C VAL A 65 12.94 -10.71 -10.68
N ILE A 66 11.94 -11.27 -11.37
CA ILE A 66 11.25 -12.49 -10.92
C ILE A 66 12.23 -13.66 -10.74
N ARG A 67 13.17 -13.89 -11.67
CA ARG A 67 14.21 -14.92 -11.53
C ARG A 67 15.07 -14.71 -10.28
N SER A 68 15.46 -13.47 -9.99
CA SER A 68 16.26 -13.13 -8.82
C SER A 68 15.52 -13.39 -7.50
N LEU A 69 14.20 -13.17 -7.48
CA LEU A 69 13.35 -13.50 -6.33
C LEU A 69 13.25 -15.03 -6.15
N GLN A 70 13.08 -15.79 -7.23
CA GLN A 70 13.01 -17.25 -7.18
C GLN A 70 14.29 -17.92 -6.68
N GLN A 71 15.45 -17.31 -6.90
CA GLN A 71 16.73 -17.81 -6.35
C GLN A 71 16.73 -17.87 -4.82
N LYS A 72 15.84 -17.12 -4.15
CA LYS A 72 15.65 -17.15 -2.70
C LYS A 72 14.40 -17.97 -2.35
N SER A 73 14.47 -19.28 -2.57
CA SER A 73 13.34 -20.22 -2.45
C SER A 73 12.57 -20.13 -1.13
N ASN A 74 13.25 -19.81 -0.02
CA ASN A 74 12.66 -19.74 1.32
C ASN A 74 12.00 -18.39 1.62
N ALA A 75 12.30 -17.35 0.84
CA ALA A 75 11.65 -16.05 0.91
C ALA A 75 10.37 -16.04 0.04
N LYS A 76 9.30 -16.65 0.55
CA LYS A 76 8.00 -16.74 -0.13
C LYS A 76 7.24 -15.42 -0.17
N VAL A 77 7.54 -14.53 0.77
CA VAL A 77 6.91 -13.21 0.89
C VAL A 77 7.78 -12.15 0.20
N VAL A 78 7.15 -11.34 -0.66
CA VAL A 78 7.80 -10.27 -1.42
C VAL A 78 7.16 -8.93 -1.13
N ILE A 79 7.96 -8.00 -0.63
CA ILE A 79 7.56 -6.65 -0.26
C ILE A 79 7.67 -5.73 -1.47
N LEU A 80 6.57 -5.07 -1.85
CA LEU A 80 6.53 -4.17 -3.00
C LEU A 80 6.33 -2.71 -2.57
N PHE A 81 7.38 -1.92 -2.72
CA PHE A 81 7.33 -0.46 -2.61
C PHE A 81 7.43 0.16 -4.01
N THR A 82 6.40 -0.07 -4.83
CA THR A 82 6.41 0.23 -6.26
C THR A 82 5.25 1.13 -6.66
N ARG A 83 5.43 1.90 -7.74
CA ARG A 83 4.33 2.59 -8.43
C ARG A 83 3.34 1.58 -9.01
N SER A 84 2.13 2.03 -9.34
CA SER A 84 1.06 1.20 -9.91
C SER A 84 1.49 0.52 -11.21
N GLU A 85 2.22 1.23 -12.08
CA GLU A 85 2.64 0.67 -13.37
C GLU A 85 3.71 -0.40 -13.21
N ASP A 86 4.69 -0.14 -12.33
CA ASP A 86 5.78 -1.08 -12.06
C ASP A 86 5.25 -2.34 -11.34
N ALA A 87 4.28 -2.19 -10.42
CA ALA A 87 3.59 -3.32 -9.78
C ALA A 87 2.87 -4.18 -10.81
N ARG A 88 2.16 -3.54 -11.75
CA ARG A 88 1.45 -4.24 -12.83
C ARG A 88 2.42 -5.01 -13.73
N GLU A 89 3.51 -4.40 -14.18
CA GLU A 89 4.47 -5.09 -15.06
C GLU A 89 5.19 -6.24 -14.33
N LEU A 90 5.45 -6.13 -13.02
CA LEU A 90 5.93 -7.24 -12.19
C LEU A 90 4.95 -8.42 -12.14
N LEU A 91 3.66 -8.15 -11.92
CA LEU A 91 2.63 -9.20 -11.92
C LEU A 91 2.48 -9.86 -13.28
N VAL A 92 2.51 -9.07 -14.36
CA VAL A 92 2.49 -9.59 -15.73
C VAL A 92 3.68 -10.50 -16.00
N ALA A 93 4.88 -10.12 -15.55
CA ALA A 93 6.08 -10.94 -15.68
C ALA A 93 5.98 -12.23 -14.87
N ALA A 94 5.52 -12.16 -13.62
CA ALA A 94 5.31 -13.33 -12.76
C ALA A 94 4.26 -14.29 -13.35
N ASN A 95 3.18 -13.76 -13.92
CA ASN A 95 2.14 -14.53 -14.62
C ASN A 95 2.68 -15.25 -15.86
N ARG A 96 3.48 -14.57 -16.70
CA ARG A 96 4.13 -15.22 -17.86
C ARG A 96 5.07 -16.35 -17.46
N MET A 97 5.73 -16.20 -16.32
CA MET A 97 6.65 -17.21 -15.79
C MET A 97 5.95 -18.27 -14.93
N ASN A 98 4.63 -18.15 -14.72
CA ASN A 98 3.84 -19.02 -13.84
C ASN A 98 4.42 -19.14 -12.43
N VAL A 99 4.80 -18.00 -11.83
CA VAL A 99 5.42 -17.91 -10.51
C VAL A 99 4.48 -17.17 -9.56
N THR A 100 4.30 -17.71 -8.36
CA THR A 100 3.49 -17.11 -7.30
C THR A 100 4.35 -16.75 -6.09
N PHE A 101 4.00 -15.64 -5.44
CA PHE A 101 4.57 -15.18 -4.18
C PHE A 101 3.44 -14.67 -3.29
N THR A 102 3.67 -14.58 -1.98
CA THR A 102 2.81 -13.79 -1.11
C THR A 102 3.25 -12.33 -1.19
N TRP A 103 2.52 -11.53 -1.95
CA TRP A 103 2.83 -10.11 -2.12
C TRP A 103 2.39 -9.30 -0.90
N VAL A 104 3.23 -8.38 -0.43
CA VAL A 104 2.85 -7.35 0.55
C VAL A 104 3.19 -5.99 -0.06
N ALA A 105 2.19 -5.28 -0.57
CA ALA A 105 2.38 -4.10 -1.40
C ALA A 105 1.91 -2.80 -0.73
N SER A 106 2.63 -1.72 -1.03
CA SER A 106 2.27 -0.34 -0.69
C SER A 106 1.07 0.18 -1.49
N ASP A 107 0.67 1.43 -1.24
CA ASP A 107 -0.51 2.09 -1.82
C ASP A 107 -0.35 2.44 -3.30
N GLY A 108 0.88 2.39 -3.81
CA GLY A 108 1.15 2.38 -5.24
C GLY A 108 0.44 1.23 -5.96
N TRP A 109 0.34 0.05 -5.33
CA TRP A 109 -0.62 -0.98 -5.76
C TRP A 109 -1.99 -0.69 -5.17
N GLY A 110 -2.11 -0.63 -3.84
CA GLY A 110 -3.39 -0.38 -3.16
C GLY A 110 -4.47 -1.42 -3.51
N ALA A 111 -5.72 -1.00 -3.58
CA ALA A 111 -6.88 -1.81 -3.95
C ALA A 111 -7.32 -1.58 -5.42
N GLN A 112 -6.35 -1.42 -6.33
CA GLN A 112 -6.60 -1.11 -7.73
C GLN A 112 -6.80 -2.38 -8.58
N GLU A 113 -7.98 -2.53 -9.19
CA GLU A 113 -8.27 -3.62 -10.15
C GLU A 113 -7.43 -3.51 -11.43
N SER A 114 -6.99 -2.30 -11.80
CA SER A 114 -6.14 -2.07 -12.98
C SER A 114 -4.76 -2.71 -12.87
N VAL A 115 -4.23 -2.86 -11.64
CA VAL A 115 -2.91 -3.43 -11.37
C VAL A 115 -2.89 -4.95 -11.58
N VAL A 116 -3.96 -5.63 -11.18
CA VAL A 116 -4.09 -7.10 -11.20
C VAL A 116 -4.73 -7.66 -12.46
N ARG A 117 -5.32 -6.80 -13.31
CA ARG A 117 -6.06 -7.21 -14.52
C ARG A 117 -5.21 -8.09 -15.44
N GLY A 118 -5.68 -9.33 -15.66
CA GLY A 118 -5.01 -10.35 -16.48
C GLY A 118 -3.85 -11.07 -15.78
N SER A 119 -3.68 -10.87 -14.47
CA SER A 119 -2.69 -11.55 -13.61
C SER A 119 -3.27 -11.89 -12.23
N GLU A 120 -4.59 -12.07 -12.17
CA GLU A 120 -5.37 -12.23 -10.94
C GLU A 120 -4.93 -13.45 -10.14
N ALA A 121 -4.63 -14.57 -10.82
CA ALA A 121 -4.20 -15.81 -10.17
C ALA A 121 -2.82 -15.68 -9.50
N VAL A 122 -1.94 -14.83 -10.02
CA VAL A 122 -0.61 -14.59 -9.43
C VAL A 122 -0.66 -13.55 -8.30
N ALA A 123 -1.66 -12.67 -8.34
CA ALA A 123 -1.94 -11.73 -7.26
C ALA A 123 -2.75 -12.35 -6.10
N ASP A 124 -3.30 -13.56 -6.27
CA ASP A 124 -4.09 -14.24 -5.25
C ASP A 124 -3.30 -14.43 -3.95
N GLY A 125 -3.90 -14.06 -2.82
CA GLY A 125 -3.24 -14.06 -1.51
C GLY A 125 -2.38 -12.82 -1.22
N ALA A 126 -2.43 -11.78 -2.06
CA ALA A 126 -1.70 -10.54 -1.82
C ALA A 126 -2.31 -9.73 -0.66
N PHE A 127 -1.44 -9.18 0.19
CA PHE A 127 -1.76 -8.09 1.09
C PHE A 127 -1.39 -6.76 0.46
N THR A 128 -2.32 -5.83 0.42
CA THR A 128 -2.04 -4.47 -0.04
C THR A 128 -2.47 -3.45 1.01
N ILE A 129 -1.73 -2.36 1.11
CA ILE A 129 -2.03 -1.27 2.04
C ILE A 129 -2.50 -0.08 1.23
N GLU A 130 -3.57 0.58 1.68
CA GLU A 130 -4.04 1.83 1.11
C GLU A 130 -4.25 2.84 2.22
N LEU A 131 -4.05 4.12 1.94
CA LEU A 131 -4.45 5.20 2.85
C LEU A 131 -5.95 5.05 3.21
N ALA A 132 -6.24 5.08 4.50
CA ALA A 132 -7.61 4.91 4.99
C ALA A 132 -8.46 6.12 4.59
N SER A 133 -9.48 5.88 3.77
CA SER A 133 -10.41 6.90 3.30
C SER A 133 -11.85 6.43 3.43
N TYR A 134 -12.76 7.39 3.35
CA TYR A 134 -14.20 7.13 3.24
C TYR A 134 -14.71 7.60 1.88
N GLN A 135 -15.81 6.99 1.46
CA GLN A 135 -16.48 7.33 0.22
C GLN A 135 -17.20 8.67 0.34
N ILE A 136 -17.23 9.45 -0.75
CA ILE A 136 -17.93 10.73 -0.83
C ILE A 136 -19.06 10.59 -1.86
N PRO A 137 -20.28 10.19 -1.46
CA PRO A 137 -21.39 9.94 -2.40
C PRO A 137 -21.74 11.13 -3.30
N HIS A 138 -21.61 12.35 -2.77
CA HIS A 138 -21.81 13.58 -3.55
C HIS A 138 -20.80 13.72 -4.71
N PHE A 139 -19.55 13.29 -4.51
CA PHE A 139 -18.56 13.29 -5.59
C PHE A 139 -18.92 12.26 -6.65
N ASN A 140 -19.42 11.09 -6.24
CA ASN A 140 -19.84 10.06 -7.19
C ASN A 140 -20.96 10.59 -8.10
N GLN A 141 -21.99 11.21 -7.52
CA GLN A 141 -23.07 11.86 -8.27
C GLN A 141 -22.55 12.95 -9.22
N TYR A 142 -21.67 13.82 -8.72
CA TYR A 142 -21.02 14.85 -9.54
C TYR A 142 -20.28 14.21 -10.72
N PHE A 143 -19.41 13.23 -10.47
CA PHE A 143 -18.57 12.62 -11.49
C PHE A 143 -19.37 11.87 -12.54
N THR A 144 -20.38 11.08 -12.14
CA THR A 144 -21.20 10.33 -13.09
C THR A 144 -22.12 11.22 -13.93
N SER A 145 -22.39 12.45 -13.48
CA SER A 145 -23.15 13.45 -14.26
C SER A 145 -22.32 14.17 -15.34
N LEU A 146 -21.00 13.98 -15.34
CA LEU A 146 -20.12 14.63 -16.32
C LEU A 146 -20.29 14.03 -17.72
N HIS A 147 -20.30 14.91 -18.72
CA HIS A 147 -20.45 14.57 -20.12
C HIS A 147 -19.50 15.41 -20.99
N PRO A 148 -18.97 14.90 -22.11
CA PRO A 148 -18.12 15.67 -23.03
C PRO A 148 -18.70 17.00 -23.51
N TYR A 149 -20.03 17.15 -23.45
CA TYR A 149 -20.75 18.35 -23.87
C TYR A 149 -21.01 19.36 -22.74
N ASN A 150 -21.01 18.92 -21.47
CA ASN A 150 -21.22 19.81 -20.32
C ASN A 150 -19.92 20.16 -19.58
N ASN A 151 -18.87 19.35 -19.73
CA ASN A 151 -17.59 19.50 -19.01
C ASN A 151 -16.48 20.05 -19.90
N THR A 152 -16.73 21.19 -20.53
CA THR A 152 -15.77 21.84 -21.45
C THR A 152 -14.57 22.48 -20.75
N ARG A 153 -14.65 22.67 -19.42
CA ARG A 153 -13.56 23.22 -18.60
C ARG A 153 -12.37 22.30 -18.45
N ASN A 154 -12.56 20.97 -18.59
CA ASN A 154 -11.48 19.99 -18.46
C ASN A 154 -11.01 19.60 -19.87
N PRO A 155 -9.80 20.04 -20.30
CA PRO A 155 -9.33 19.79 -21.66
C PRO A 155 -9.08 18.30 -21.95
N TRP A 156 -8.85 17.48 -20.93
CA TRP A 156 -8.59 16.04 -21.08
C TRP A 156 -9.85 15.18 -21.04
N PHE A 157 -11.03 15.76 -20.80
CA PHE A 157 -12.24 14.97 -20.57
C PHE A 157 -12.72 14.23 -21.82
N ARG A 158 -12.48 14.78 -23.01
CA ARG A 158 -12.82 14.12 -24.28
C ARG A 158 -11.97 12.87 -24.52
N GLU A 159 -10.66 12.99 -24.33
CA GLU A 159 -9.72 11.86 -24.44
C GLU A 159 -10.05 10.76 -23.42
N PHE A 160 -10.34 11.14 -22.17
CA PHE A 160 -10.82 10.21 -21.14
C PHE A 160 -12.07 9.46 -21.59
N TRP A 161 -13.06 10.16 -22.16
CA TRP A 161 -14.32 9.56 -22.59
C TRP A 161 -14.12 8.53 -23.71
N GLU A 162 -13.37 8.90 -24.75
CA GLU A 162 -13.04 8.02 -25.86
C GLU A 162 -12.27 6.78 -25.39
N ASN A 163 -11.35 6.93 -24.44
CA ASN A 163 -10.62 5.82 -23.85
C ASN A 163 -11.53 4.93 -22.97
N GLN A 164 -12.38 5.52 -22.14
CA GLN A 164 -13.23 4.78 -21.21
C GLN A 164 -14.27 3.91 -21.94
N PHE A 165 -14.87 4.45 -23.00
CA PHE A 165 -15.89 3.76 -23.79
C PHE A 165 -15.33 3.09 -25.05
N GLN A 166 -14.03 3.20 -25.31
CA GLN A 166 -13.37 2.68 -26.52
C GLN A 166 -14.09 3.11 -27.81
N CYS A 167 -14.41 4.40 -27.90
CA CYS A 167 -15.16 5.01 -29.01
C CYS A 167 -14.52 6.33 -29.47
N SER A 168 -15.01 6.89 -30.58
CA SER A 168 -14.60 8.21 -31.10
C SER A 168 -15.75 9.20 -31.01
N LEU A 169 -15.53 10.39 -30.47
CA LEU A 169 -16.54 11.46 -30.38
C LEU A 169 -16.91 12.06 -31.73
N HIS A 170 -16.21 11.69 -32.80
CA HIS A 170 -16.63 11.96 -34.18
C HIS A 170 -17.90 11.17 -34.54
N ASP A 171 -18.12 10.02 -33.88
CA ASP A 171 -19.31 9.20 -34.04
C ASP A 171 -20.40 9.64 -33.04
N LEU A 172 -21.60 9.95 -33.56
CA LEU A 172 -22.76 10.36 -32.76
C LEU A 172 -23.16 9.36 -31.66
N VAL A 173 -22.77 8.08 -31.80
CA VAL A 173 -23.05 7.03 -30.81
C VAL A 173 -22.18 7.22 -29.56
N CYS A 174 -20.92 7.65 -29.72
CA CYS A 174 -19.99 7.81 -28.60
C CYS A 174 -20.46 8.90 -27.61
N GLY A 175 -21.13 9.94 -28.12
CA GLY A 175 -21.72 11.01 -27.33
C GLY A 175 -23.05 10.66 -26.64
N LYS A 176 -23.56 9.43 -26.79
CA LYS A 176 -24.79 8.98 -26.11
C LYS A 176 -24.51 8.13 -24.87
N HIS A 177 -23.27 7.69 -24.67
CA HIS A 177 -22.88 6.95 -23.49
C HIS A 177 -23.11 7.75 -22.21
N SER A 178 -23.15 7.05 -21.09
CA SER A 178 -23.25 7.65 -19.77
C SER A 178 -22.32 6.95 -18.80
N LEU A 179 -21.69 7.72 -17.92
CA LEU A 179 -20.90 7.15 -16.82
C LEU A 179 -21.75 6.35 -15.82
N HIS A 180 -23.09 6.47 -15.90
CA HIS A 180 -24.01 5.61 -15.16
C HIS A 180 -24.13 4.19 -15.74
N GLU A 181 -23.71 3.96 -16.99
CA GLU A 181 -23.73 2.62 -17.63
C GLU A 181 -22.67 1.69 -17.03
N ILE A 182 -21.63 2.25 -16.40
CA ILE A 182 -20.50 1.51 -15.86
C ILE A 182 -20.57 1.57 -14.33
N PRO A 183 -20.31 0.45 -13.61
CA PRO A 183 -20.19 0.48 -12.16
C PRO A 183 -19.04 1.42 -11.74
N PHE A 184 -19.39 2.63 -11.33
CA PHE A 184 -18.39 3.62 -10.91
C PHE A 184 -17.77 3.20 -9.58
N GLN A 185 -16.46 2.92 -9.62
CA GLN A 185 -15.65 2.73 -8.43
C GLN A 185 -14.79 3.98 -8.22
N PRO A 186 -15.12 4.82 -7.24
CA PRO A 186 -14.33 6.01 -6.93
C PRO A 186 -12.92 5.61 -6.47
N GLU A 187 -11.93 6.36 -6.95
CA GLU A 187 -10.54 6.20 -6.55
C GLU A 187 -10.39 6.49 -5.04
N SER A 188 -9.55 5.71 -4.37
CA SER A 188 -9.44 5.68 -2.91
C SER A 188 -8.97 7.01 -2.31
N LYS A 189 -8.30 7.88 -3.08
CA LYS A 189 -7.68 9.11 -2.60
C LYS A 189 -8.47 10.38 -2.88
N ILE A 190 -9.66 10.28 -3.50
CA ILE A 190 -10.56 11.42 -3.74
C ILE A 190 -10.81 12.24 -2.46
N MET A 191 -10.97 11.57 -1.31
CA MET A 191 -11.12 12.23 -0.01
C MET A 191 -9.93 13.15 0.32
N PHE A 192 -8.70 12.71 0.08
CA PHE A 192 -7.50 13.50 0.34
C PHE A 192 -7.39 14.71 -0.60
N VAL A 193 -7.79 14.55 -1.87
CA VAL A 193 -7.85 15.67 -2.83
C VAL A 193 -8.82 16.75 -2.33
N MET A 194 -10.02 16.36 -1.90
CA MET A 194 -11.00 17.29 -1.32
C MET A 194 -10.44 17.96 -0.06
N ASN A 195 -9.89 17.18 0.87
CA ASN A 195 -9.31 17.70 2.11
C ASN A 195 -8.17 18.68 1.86
N ALA A 196 -7.31 18.44 0.85
CA ALA A 196 -6.23 19.35 0.49
C ALA A 196 -6.74 20.69 -0.05
N VAL A 197 -7.76 20.68 -0.92
CA VAL A 197 -8.40 21.90 -1.42
C VAL A 197 -9.05 22.68 -0.29
N TYR A 198 -9.77 22.00 0.61
CA TYR A 198 -10.38 22.63 1.78
C TYR A 198 -9.34 23.12 2.79
N ALA A 199 -8.20 22.44 2.96
CA ALA A 199 -7.13 22.92 3.82
C ALA A 199 -6.55 24.24 3.30
N MET A 200 -6.33 24.34 1.99
CA MET A 200 -5.92 25.59 1.35
C MET A 200 -6.97 26.70 1.52
N ALA A 201 -8.24 26.39 1.29
CA ALA A 201 -9.34 27.34 1.45
C ALA A 201 -9.47 27.84 2.90
N THR A 202 -9.39 26.94 3.88
CA THR A 202 -9.42 27.27 5.31
C THR A 202 -8.21 28.12 5.70
N ALA A 203 -7.01 27.78 5.24
CA ALA A 203 -5.82 28.57 5.51
C ALA A 203 -5.96 29.99 4.95
N LEU A 204 -6.42 30.14 3.70
CA LEU A 204 -6.66 31.44 3.06
C LEU A 204 -7.74 32.23 3.80
N HIS A 205 -8.80 31.55 4.23
CA HIS A 205 -9.88 32.16 5.00
C HIS A 205 -9.37 32.74 6.33
N ASN A 206 -8.57 31.96 7.07
CA ASN A 206 -7.98 32.38 8.33
C ASN A 206 -7.00 33.55 8.13
N MET A 207 -6.19 33.51 7.07
CA MET A 207 -5.29 34.60 6.70
C MET A 207 -6.05 35.88 6.34
N ARG A 208 -7.14 35.76 5.58
CA ARG A 208 -8.01 36.91 5.25
C ARG A 208 -8.67 37.48 6.50
N GLN A 209 -9.20 36.65 7.40
CA GLN A 209 -9.79 37.13 8.65
C GLN A 209 -8.77 37.91 9.49
N ALA A 210 -7.53 37.42 9.57
CA ALA A 210 -6.48 38.05 10.35
C ALA A 210 -5.97 39.38 9.76
N LEU A 211 -5.85 39.46 8.42
CA LEU A 211 -5.26 40.63 7.75
C LEU A 211 -6.29 41.64 7.23
N CYS A 212 -7.54 41.19 7.01
CA CYS A 212 -8.62 41.99 6.45
C CYS A 212 -9.91 41.84 7.29
N PRO A 213 -9.89 42.18 8.60
CA PRO A 213 -11.01 41.91 9.51
C PRO A 213 -12.33 42.59 9.08
N ASN A 214 -12.25 43.78 8.48
CA ASN A 214 -13.41 44.58 8.08
C ASN A 214 -13.84 44.37 6.61
N HIS A 215 -13.25 43.42 5.89
CA HIS A 215 -13.54 43.19 4.48
C HIS A 215 -13.87 41.73 4.20
N THR A 216 -14.97 41.45 3.51
CA THR A 216 -15.26 40.11 2.98
C THR A 216 -14.44 39.76 1.74
N LYS A 217 -13.84 40.78 1.10
CA LYS A 217 -13.00 40.66 -0.10
C LYS A 217 -11.51 40.60 0.26
N VAL A 218 -10.69 40.22 -0.72
CA VAL A 218 -9.22 40.31 -0.64
C VAL A 218 -8.83 41.79 -0.54
N CYS A 219 -8.16 42.18 0.55
CA CYS A 219 -7.63 43.52 0.76
C CYS A 219 -6.17 43.65 0.33
N ASP A 220 -5.63 44.87 0.32
CA ASP A 220 -4.26 45.14 -0.14
C ASP A 220 -3.19 44.48 0.73
N ALA A 221 -3.47 44.20 2.01
CA ALA A 221 -2.55 43.47 2.88
C ALA A 221 -2.30 42.00 2.44
N LEU A 222 -3.14 41.46 1.54
CA LEU A 222 -2.94 40.15 0.91
C LEU A 222 -2.21 40.25 -0.44
N LYS A 223 -1.82 41.46 -0.89
CA LYS A 223 -1.23 41.71 -2.20
C LYS A 223 0.13 42.44 -2.06
N PRO A 224 1.27 41.81 -2.42
CA PRO A 224 1.44 40.41 -2.80
C PRO A 224 1.43 39.49 -1.57
N GLY A 225 1.01 38.23 -1.76
CA GLY A 225 0.97 37.25 -0.67
C GLY A 225 2.37 36.87 -0.18
N ASN A 226 2.53 36.70 1.14
CA ASN A 226 3.75 36.14 1.73
C ASN A 226 3.60 34.61 1.90
N GLY A 227 4.09 33.85 0.92
CA GLY A 227 3.97 32.38 0.89
C GLY A 227 4.59 31.69 2.12
N ARG A 228 5.73 32.19 2.62
CA ARG A 228 6.39 31.63 3.81
C ARG A 228 5.54 31.80 5.06
N LYS A 229 5.01 33.02 5.27
CA LYS A 229 4.09 33.32 6.37
C LYS A 229 2.80 32.51 6.23
N PHE A 230 2.27 32.43 5.01
CA PHE A 230 1.06 31.68 4.70
C PHE A 230 1.19 30.19 5.06
N TYR A 231 2.27 29.53 4.62
CA TYR A 231 2.51 28.14 4.95
C TYR A 231 2.67 27.93 6.46
N ARG A 232 3.58 28.68 7.10
CA ARG A 232 3.98 28.40 8.48
C ARG A 232 2.94 28.82 9.51
N ASP A 233 2.26 29.94 9.28
CA ASP A 233 1.35 30.52 10.27
C ASP A 233 -0.12 30.16 10.00
N TYR A 234 -0.46 29.67 8.79
CA TYR A 234 -1.85 29.33 8.43
C TYR A 234 -2.02 27.90 7.95
N ILE A 235 -1.28 27.41 6.94
CA ILE A 235 -1.44 26.04 6.43
C ILE A 235 -1.12 25.01 7.53
N LEU A 236 0.04 25.09 8.18
CA LEU A 236 0.42 24.12 9.23
C LEU A 236 -0.51 24.15 10.45
N LYS A 237 -1.28 25.23 10.63
CA LYS A 237 -2.16 25.42 11.78
C LYS A 237 -3.63 25.18 11.47
N VAL A 238 -3.98 24.74 10.25
CA VAL A 238 -5.38 24.41 9.96
C VAL A 238 -5.83 23.22 10.80
N LYS A 239 -7.03 23.35 11.34
CA LYS A 239 -7.75 22.27 12.00
C LYS A 239 -9.23 22.46 11.72
N PHE A 240 -9.84 21.51 11.02
CA PHE A 240 -11.26 21.55 10.70
C PHE A 240 -11.79 20.13 10.53
N ASP A 241 -13.08 19.96 10.76
CA ASP A 241 -13.78 18.71 10.48
C ASP A 241 -13.75 18.41 8.98
N ALA A 242 -13.39 17.18 8.62
CA ALA A 242 -13.22 16.82 7.22
C ALA A 242 -14.55 16.98 6.46
N PRO A 243 -14.57 17.68 5.31
CA PRO A 243 -15.76 17.89 4.53
C PRO A 243 -16.33 16.56 4.04
N PHE A 244 -17.66 16.47 3.99
CA PHE A 244 -18.40 15.28 3.54
C PHE A 244 -18.07 13.99 4.32
N ARG A 245 -17.51 14.10 5.53
CA ARG A 245 -17.27 12.95 6.40
C ARG A 245 -18.59 12.30 6.82
N PRO A 246 -18.63 10.96 6.99
CA PRO A 246 -19.80 10.30 7.57
C PRO A 246 -20.15 10.90 8.95
N PRO A 247 -21.45 11.04 9.30
CA PRO A 247 -21.90 11.70 10.52
C PRO A 247 -21.36 11.05 11.81
N ASP A 248 -21.09 9.76 11.76
CA ASP A 248 -20.62 8.89 12.84
C ASP A 248 -19.09 8.88 13.01
N THR A 249 -18.35 9.67 12.22
CA THR A 249 -16.89 9.75 12.32
C THR A 249 -16.42 11.02 13.01
N GLU A 250 -15.21 11.05 13.56
CA GLU A 250 -14.58 12.28 14.09
C GLU A 250 -13.36 12.67 13.24
N ASN A 251 -13.44 12.43 11.92
CA ASN A 251 -12.34 12.73 11.02
C ASN A 251 -12.12 14.24 10.92
N ALA A 252 -10.95 14.69 11.38
CA ALA A 252 -10.51 16.07 11.28
C ALA A 252 -9.22 16.17 10.46
N VAL A 253 -9.13 17.20 9.62
CA VAL A 253 -7.94 17.51 8.84
C VAL A 253 -7.03 18.41 9.67
N ARG A 254 -5.79 17.97 9.86
CA ARG A 254 -4.73 18.68 10.57
C ARG A 254 -3.37 18.16 10.11
N PHE A 255 -2.34 18.96 10.32
CA PHE A 255 -0.96 18.60 10.01
C PHE A 255 -0.08 18.56 11.26
N ASP A 256 1.02 17.82 11.19
CA ASP A 256 2.09 17.88 12.18
C ASP A 256 3.07 19.05 11.90
N ALA A 257 4.18 19.09 12.63
CA ALA A 257 5.18 20.15 12.50
C ALA A 257 5.90 20.15 11.13
N PHE A 258 5.87 19.04 10.40
CA PHE A 258 6.48 18.88 9.08
C PHE A 258 5.46 19.08 7.95
N GLY A 259 4.17 19.17 8.26
CA GLY A 259 3.09 19.29 7.28
C GLY A 259 2.46 17.94 6.91
N ASP A 260 2.80 16.85 7.59
CA ASP A 260 2.24 15.54 7.34
C ASP A 260 0.89 15.37 8.05
N SER A 261 -0.02 14.63 7.41
CA SER A 261 -1.30 14.25 8.01
C SER A 261 -1.15 13.00 8.89
N VAL A 262 -2.18 12.71 9.69
CA VAL A 262 -2.22 11.50 10.53
C VAL A 262 -2.24 10.26 9.62
N GLY A 263 -1.20 9.42 9.71
CA GLY A 263 -1.09 8.18 8.93
C GLY A 263 -2.05 7.11 9.41
N ARG A 264 -3.14 6.89 8.66
CA ARG A 264 -4.07 5.76 8.84
C ARG A 264 -4.16 4.99 7.53
N TYR A 265 -4.17 3.67 7.61
CA TYR A 265 -4.18 2.79 6.45
C TYR A 265 -5.18 1.66 6.62
N ASN A 266 -5.84 1.28 5.53
CA ASN A 266 -6.61 0.05 5.44
C ASN A 266 -5.72 -1.05 4.85
N ILE A 267 -5.94 -2.28 5.31
CA ILE A 267 -5.20 -3.45 4.85
C ILE A 267 -6.17 -4.34 4.10
N PHE A 268 -5.86 -4.59 2.83
CA PHE A 268 -6.66 -5.41 1.95
C PHE A 268 -5.98 -6.75 1.71
N HIS A 269 -6.80 -7.78 1.54
CA HIS A 269 -6.39 -9.09 1.07
C HIS A 269 -7.07 -9.40 -0.27
N TYR A 270 -6.28 -9.65 -1.31
CA TYR A 270 -6.79 -9.99 -2.63
C TYR A 270 -7.03 -11.49 -2.74
N HIS A 271 -8.27 -11.90 -2.98
CA HIS A 271 -8.59 -13.31 -3.07
C HIS A 271 -9.88 -13.58 -3.86
N LYS A 272 -10.13 -14.86 -4.14
CA LYS A 272 -11.36 -15.29 -4.81
C LYS A 272 -12.51 -15.48 -3.82
N GLU A 273 -13.59 -14.72 -4.02
CA GLU A 273 -14.86 -14.83 -3.28
C GLU A 273 -15.99 -15.09 -4.29
N GLY A 274 -16.76 -16.18 -4.10
CA GLY A 274 -17.89 -16.49 -4.98
C GLY A 274 -17.56 -16.65 -6.47
N GLY A 275 -16.34 -17.09 -6.80
CA GLY A 275 -15.90 -17.29 -8.19
C GLY A 275 -15.18 -16.08 -8.81
N ARG A 276 -15.17 -14.92 -8.15
CA ARG A 276 -14.55 -13.68 -8.64
C ARG A 276 -13.45 -13.21 -7.69
N TYR A 277 -12.39 -12.61 -8.23
CA TYR A 277 -11.37 -11.97 -7.40
C TYR A 277 -11.83 -10.60 -6.88
N VAL A 278 -11.53 -10.31 -5.62
CA VAL A 278 -11.91 -9.08 -4.92
C VAL A 278 -10.82 -8.66 -3.94
N TYR A 279 -10.72 -7.35 -3.70
CA TYR A 279 -10.02 -6.82 -2.52
C TYR A 279 -10.97 -6.77 -1.34
N ARG A 280 -10.65 -7.49 -0.27
CA ARG A 280 -11.40 -7.43 0.99
C ARG A 280 -10.59 -6.69 2.04
N SER A 281 -11.19 -5.71 2.71
CA SER A 281 -10.58 -5.10 3.89
C SER A 281 -10.53 -6.14 5.02
N VAL A 282 -9.31 -6.50 5.43
CA VAL A 282 -9.06 -7.48 6.50
C VAL A 282 -8.53 -6.85 7.77
N GLY A 283 -8.26 -5.54 7.74
CA GLY A 283 -7.84 -4.80 8.93
C GLY A 283 -7.43 -3.37 8.62
N TYR A 284 -6.80 -2.73 9.58
CA TYR A 284 -6.32 -1.36 9.47
C TYR A 284 -5.09 -1.13 10.35
N TRP A 285 -4.38 -0.05 10.06
CA TRP A 285 -3.26 0.46 10.84
C TRP A 285 -3.48 1.94 11.14
N ALA A 286 -3.32 2.33 12.41
CA ALA A 286 -3.40 3.74 12.82
C ALA A 286 -2.25 4.13 13.74
N GLN A 287 -2.08 3.40 14.83
CA GLN A 287 -0.91 3.49 15.71
C GLN A 287 -0.29 2.12 15.92
N SER A 288 -1.15 1.10 15.96
CA SER A 288 -0.84 -0.32 15.92
C SER A 288 -1.61 -0.99 14.79
N LEU A 289 -1.12 -2.15 14.38
CA LEU A 289 -1.81 -3.07 13.48
C LEU A 289 -3.01 -3.75 14.15
N THR A 290 -4.14 -3.78 13.45
CA THR A 290 -5.32 -4.59 13.79
C THR A 290 -5.74 -5.39 12.56
N LEU A 291 -5.74 -6.72 12.66
CA LEU A 291 -6.15 -7.63 11.58
C LEU A 291 -7.24 -8.58 12.06
N ASN A 292 -8.21 -8.87 11.20
CA ASN A 292 -9.18 -9.94 11.38
C ASN A 292 -8.78 -11.13 10.48
N THR A 293 -8.09 -12.09 11.07
CA THR A 293 -7.56 -13.25 10.35
C THR A 293 -8.64 -14.20 9.83
N SER A 294 -9.86 -14.15 10.38
CA SER A 294 -10.99 -14.96 9.89
C SER A 294 -11.47 -14.53 8.51
N LEU A 295 -11.13 -13.31 8.06
CA LEU A 295 -11.43 -12.80 6.72
C LEU A 295 -10.35 -13.14 5.69
N ILE A 296 -9.27 -13.82 6.09
CA ILE A 296 -8.14 -14.15 5.22
C ILE A 296 -8.23 -15.63 4.82
N PRO A 297 -8.60 -15.95 3.58
CA PRO A 297 -8.58 -17.32 3.11
C PRO A 297 -7.15 -17.75 2.80
N TRP A 298 -6.59 -18.62 3.64
CA TRP A 298 -5.29 -19.21 3.40
C TRP A 298 -5.39 -20.41 2.46
N SER A 299 -4.55 -20.47 1.44
CA SER A 299 -4.39 -21.66 0.60
C SER A 299 -3.96 -22.85 1.47
N GLY A 300 -4.83 -23.86 1.58
CA GLY A 300 -4.57 -25.03 2.45
C GLY A 300 -4.83 -24.79 3.94
N HIS A 301 -5.53 -23.71 4.32
CA HIS A 301 -5.88 -23.35 5.71
C HIS A 301 -4.69 -23.07 6.66
N VAL A 302 -3.48 -22.88 6.11
CA VAL A 302 -2.28 -22.58 6.89
C VAL A 302 -1.60 -21.33 6.36
N VAL A 303 -1.13 -20.47 7.27
CA VAL A 303 -0.37 -19.26 6.93
C VAL A 303 0.94 -19.68 6.23
N PRO A 304 1.29 -19.09 5.07
CA PRO A 304 2.55 -19.36 4.40
C PRO A 304 3.74 -19.11 5.33
N THR A 305 4.74 -19.99 5.30
CA THR A 305 5.99 -19.78 6.03
C THR A 305 6.99 -19.03 5.15
N SER A 306 7.64 -18.00 5.70
CA SER A 306 8.71 -17.27 5.03
C SER A 306 9.84 -17.00 6.04
N GLN A 307 10.71 -17.99 6.20
CA GLN A 307 11.82 -18.03 7.16
C GLN A 307 13.09 -18.45 6.43
N CYS A 308 14.27 -18.08 6.94
CA CYS A 308 15.52 -18.28 6.20
C CYS A 308 15.90 -19.76 6.08
N SER A 309 15.77 -20.49 7.19
CA SER A 309 16.12 -21.90 7.30
C SER A 309 14.87 -22.75 7.47
N ASP A 310 14.95 -24.00 7.03
CA ASP A 310 13.86 -24.95 7.24
C ASP A 310 13.67 -25.27 8.73
N PRO A 311 12.44 -25.61 9.17
CA PRO A 311 12.21 -26.09 10.53
C PRO A 311 13.02 -27.35 10.83
N CYS A 312 13.65 -27.38 12.01
CA CYS A 312 14.43 -28.54 12.44
C CYS A 312 13.54 -29.74 12.77
N ARG A 313 14.10 -30.95 12.62
CA ARG A 313 13.41 -32.20 12.98
C ARG A 313 13.29 -32.33 14.50
N LYS A 314 12.43 -33.25 14.96
CA LYS A 314 12.13 -33.46 16.39
C LYS A 314 13.36 -33.75 17.28
N ASN A 315 14.46 -34.21 16.70
CA ASN A 315 15.70 -34.56 17.39
C ASN A 315 16.85 -33.57 17.11
N GLU A 316 16.55 -32.42 16.52
CA GLU A 316 17.53 -31.41 16.11
C GLU A 316 17.26 -30.09 16.82
N ILE A 317 18.33 -29.46 17.32
CA ILE A 317 18.27 -28.09 17.85
C ILE A 317 18.54 -27.07 16.76
N LYS A 318 18.00 -25.86 16.93
CA LYS A 318 18.37 -24.68 16.16
C LYS A 318 19.67 -24.11 16.70
N SER A 319 20.69 -24.04 15.85
CA SER A 319 21.93 -23.31 16.15
C SER A 319 21.99 -22.06 15.30
N MET A 320 21.88 -20.89 15.94
CA MET A 320 22.07 -19.59 15.31
C MET A 320 23.57 -19.34 15.10
N GLN A 321 23.95 -18.86 13.92
CA GLN A 321 25.33 -18.41 13.71
C GLN A 321 25.57 -17.05 14.37
N PRO A 322 26.77 -16.75 14.87
CA PRO A 322 27.06 -15.45 15.49
C PRO A 322 26.74 -14.28 14.54
N GLY A 323 25.82 -13.41 14.95
CA GLY A 323 25.38 -12.25 14.17
C GLY A 323 24.16 -12.50 13.27
N ASP A 324 23.77 -13.76 13.05
CA ASP A 324 22.52 -14.09 12.37
C ASP A 324 21.33 -14.01 13.33
N VAL A 325 20.25 -13.38 12.87
CA VAL A 325 18.99 -13.24 13.63
C VAL A 325 17.81 -13.95 12.98
N CYS A 326 17.97 -14.44 11.74
CA CYS A 326 16.89 -15.08 10.98
C CYS A 326 17.22 -16.49 10.48
N CYS A 327 18.50 -16.82 10.33
CA CYS A 327 18.95 -18.10 9.77
C CYS A 327 19.56 -18.97 10.88
N TRP A 328 19.25 -20.26 10.85
CA TRP A 328 19.82 -21.27 11.74
C TRP A 328 20.27 -22.50 10.96
N ILE A 329 21.10 -23.33 11.59
CA ILE A 329 21.36 -24.71 11.16
C ILE A 329 20.72 -25.67 12.14
N CYS A 330 20.28 -26.82 11.66
CA CYS A 330 19.71 -27.87 12.48
C CYS A 330 20.82 -28.86 12.87
N ILE A 331 21.09 -28.99 14.17
CA ILE A 331 22.13 -29.88 14.70
C ILE A 331 21.45 -31.02 15.45
N PRO A 332 21.66 -32.30 15.08
CA PRO A 332 21.04 -33.42 15.78
C PRO A 332 21.62 -33.57 17.19
N CYS A 333 20.75 -33.79 18.16
CA CYS A 333 21.15 -34.24 19.49
C CYS A 333 21.76 -35.65 19.41
N GLN A 334 22.69 -35.95 20.32
CA GLN A 334 23.28 -37.28 20.42
C GLN A 334 22.26 -38.31 20.92
N PRO A 335 22.47 -39.63 20.68
CA PRO A 335 21.52 -40.66 21.10
C PRO A 335 21.25 -40.73 22.61
N TYR A 336 22.16 -40.22 23.42
CA TYR A 336 22.06 -40.15 24.88
C TYR A 336 21.54 -38.79 25.38
N GLN A 337 21.12 -37.92 24.47
CA GLN A 337 20.59 -36.59 24.77
C GLN A 337 19.09 -36.51 24.46
N TYR A 338 18.40 -35.65 25.19
CA TYR A 338 17.04 -35.23 24.87
C TYR A 338 17.01 -33.73 24.55
N LEU A 339 15.98 -33.31 23.84
CA LEU A 339 15.78 -31.91 23.48
C LEU A 339 15.15 -31.19 24.68
N GLN A 340 15.94 -30.36 25.37
CA GLN A 340 15.47 -29.60 26.54
C GLN A 340 14.60 -28.42 26.10
N ASP A 341 15.04 -27.73 25.06
CA ASP A 341 14.34 -26.64 24.37
C ASP A 341 14.75 -26.61 22.89
N GLU A 342 14.21 -25.67 22.12
CA GLU A 342 14.45 -25.58 20.67
C GLU A 342 15.93 -25.32 20.30
N PHE A 343 16.77 -24.89 21.26
CA PHE A 343 18.16 -24.49 21.04
C PHE A 343 19.17 -25.36 21.80
N THR A 344 18.73 -26.24 22.71
CA THR A 344 19.63 -26.94 23.64
C THR A 344 19.32 -28.43 23.75
N CYS A 345 20.34 -29.26 23.51
CA CYS A 345 20.34 -30.69 23.85
C CYS A 345 20.88 -30.86 25.28
N ALA A 346 20.25 -31.71 26.07
CA ALA A 346 20.70 -32.05 27.41
C ALA A 346 20.92 -33.56 27.54
N ASP A 347 21.95 -33.96 28.28
CA ASP A 347 22.27 -35.36 28.51
C ASP A 347 21.19 -36.01 29.39
N CYS A 348 20.77 -37.22 29.02
CA CYS A 348 19.95 -38.05 29.88
C CYS A 348 20.80 -38.50 31.09
N SER A 349 20.49 -38.01 32.28
CA SER A 349 21.16 -38.43 33.51
C SER A 349 21.02 -39.95 33.72
N PHE A 350 22.13 -40.63 33.97
CA PHE A 350 22.14 -42.03 34.38
C PHE A 350 21.58 -42.13 35.81
N ALA A 351 20.47 -42.83 35.98
CA ALA A 351 19.96 -43.26 37.27
C ALA A 351 20.61 -44.58 37.69
#